data_AF-A0A1V6ELM0-F1
#
_entry.id   AF-A0A1V6ELM0-F1
#
_cell.length_a   1.000
_cell.length_b   1.000
_cell.length_c   1.000
_cell.angle_alpha   90.00
_cell.angle_beta   90.00
_cell.angle_gamma   90.00
#
_symmetry.space_group_name_H-M   'P 1'
#
loop_
_entity.id
_entity.type
_entity.pdbx_description
1 polymer ?
#
loop_
_entity_poly.entity_id
_entity_poly.type
_entity_poly.pdbx_seq_one_letter_code
_entity_poly.pdbx_strand_id
1 'polypeptide(L)'
;MVIYTYPYTDKNTFTPEYLNAKRDSVMKINIPGGPEGSYMSTQEIDPPIFRGINVKGKFAAEIRGLWEVKGDMMGGPFVSLTRLDEVNQRVVTVEIFIYAPEEDKRNLLRHNEAALYSLELPGEFELETEEQK
;
A
#
# COMPACT_ATOMS: atom_id res chain seq x y z
N MET A 1 9.03 1.07 3.48
CA MET A 1 7.81 1.80 3.07
C MET A 1 8.03 2.37 1.68
N VAL A 2 7.00 2.32 0.83
CA VAL A 2 7.01 2.92 -0.52
C VAL A 2 5.74 3.76 -0.67
N ILE A 3 5.86 4.90 -1.34
CA ILE A 3 4.76 5.81 -1.63
C ILE A 3 4.82 6.14 -3.12
N TYR A 4 3.69 6.02 -3.80
CA TYR A 4 3.60 6.38 -5.21
C TYR A 4 2.22 6.93 -5.55
N THR A 5 2.18 7.70 -6.63
CA THR A 5 0.95 8.29 -7.15
C THR A 5 0.80 8.04 -8.63
N TYR A 6 -0.45 8.00 -9.10
CA TYR A 6 -0.80 7.87 -10.51
C TYR A 6 -2.16 8.54 -10.77
N PRO A 7 -2.43 8.99 -12.00
CA PRO A 7 -3.69 9.66 -12.31
C PRO A 7 -4.90 8.75 -12.05
N TYR A 8 -5.97 9.34 -11.52
CA TYR A 8 -7.25 8.65 -11.41
C TYR A 8 -7.95 8.69 -12.77
N THR A 9 -8.27 7.53 -13.35
CA THR A 9 -8.90 7.45 -14.68
C THR A 9 -10.39 7.23 -14.57
N ASP A 10 -10.79 6.23 -13.78
CA ASP A 10 -12.18 5.79 -13.66
C ASP A 10 -12.40 4.92 -12.43
N LYS A 11 -13.65 4.51 -12.19
CA LYS A 11 -14.05 3.75 -11.01
C LYS A 11 -13.37 2.38 -10.89
N ASN A 12 -12.91 1.78 -12.00
CA ASN A 12 -12.21 0.50 -11.97
C ASN A 12 -10.81 0.62 -11.34
N THR A 13 -10.34 1.85 -11.09
CA THR A 13 -9.07 2.10 -10.38
C THR A 13 -9.05 1.49 -8.96
N PHE A 14 -10.21 1.29 -8.33
CA PHE A 14 -10.33 0.77 -6.96
C PHE A 14 -10.81 -0.69 -6.90
N THR A 15 -10.54 -1.49 -7.92
CA THR A 15 -10.76 -2.95 -7.85
C THR A 15 -9.52 -3.66 -7.30
N PRO A 16 -9.68 -4.82 -6.62
CA PRO A 16 -8.56 -5.63 -6.15
C PRO A 16 -7.56 -5.96 -7.27
N GLU A 17 -8.07 -6.32 -8.44
CA GLU A 17 -7.26 -6.75 -9.60
C GLU A 17 -6.42 -5.59 -10.14
N TYR A 18 -7.04 -4.41 -10.28
CA TYR A 18 -6.33 -3.23 -10.78
C TYR A 18 -5.24 -2.78 -9.81
N LEU A 19 -5.58 -2.69 -8.52
CA LEU A 19 -4.66 -2.22 -7.50
C LEU A 19 -3.49 -3.19 -7.29
N ASN A 20 -3.76 -4.50 -7.29
CA ASN A 20 -2.70 -5.50 -7.20
C ASN A 20 -1.79 -5.48 -8.44
N ALA A 21 -2.36 -5.41 -9.64
CA ALA A 21 -1.58 -5.29 -10.88
C ALA A 21 -0.74 -3.99 -10.91
N LYS A 22 -1.29 -2.88 -10.41
CA LYS A 22 -0.57 -1.62 -10.29
C LYS A 22 0.59 -1.74 -9.31
N ARG A 23 0.36 -2.35 -8.14
CA ARG A 23 1.41 -2.64 -7.15
C ARG A 23 2.53 -3.44 -7.78
N ASP A 24 2.23 -4.59 -8.40
CA ASP A 24 3.26 -5.46 -9.00
C ASP A 24 4.06 -4.73 -10.09
N SER A 25 3.40 -3.90 -10.91
CA SER A 25 4.09 -3.06 -11.89
C SER A 25 5.05 -2.05 -11.26
N VAL A 26 4.67 -1.45 -10.12
CA VAL A 26 5.52 -0.47 -9.41
C VAL A 26 6.68 -1.19 -8.71
N MET A 27 6.40 -2.27 -7.99
CA MET A 27 7.41 -3.01 -7.22
C MET A 27 8.45 -3.66 -8.12
N LYS A 28 8.04 -4.23 -9.26
CA LYS A 28 8.95 -4.83 -10.24
C LYS A 28 10.02 -3.86 -10.74
N ILE A 29 9.66 -2.59 -10.92
CA ILE A 29 10.57 -1.57 -11.48
C ILE A 29 11.45 -0.98 -10.37
N ASN A 30 10.90 -0.79 -9.18
CA ASN A 30 11.55 0.03 -8.13
C ASN A 30 12.25 -0.80 -7.06
N ILE A 31 11.91 -2.09 -6.91
CA ILE A 31 12.43 -2.97 -5.87
C ILE A 31 13.06 -4.22 -6.52
N PRO A 32 14.30 -4.10 -7.05
CA PRO A 32 15.05 -5.26 -7.55
C PRO A 32 15.43 -6.17 -6.38
N GLY A 33 15.53 -7.48 -6.63
CA GLY A 33 16.08 -8.43 -5.68
C GLY A 33 17.61 -8.52 -5.77
N GLY A 34 18.19 -9.45 -5.01
CA GLY A 34 19.65 -9.65 -4.99
C GLY A 34 20.20 -10.22 -6.30
N PRO A 35 19.66 -11.37 -6.78
CA PRO A 35 20.04 -11.93 -8.08
C PRO A 35 19.69 -11.02 -9.26
N GLU A 36 20.50 -11.05 -10.32
CA GLU A 36 20.23 -10.28 -11.54
C GLU A 36 18.90 -10.68 -12.16
N GLY A 37 18.04 -9.69 -12.45
CA GLY A 37 16.70 -9.92 -13.00
C GLY A 37 15.64 -10.35 -11.99
N SER A 38 15.98 -10.51 -10.71
CA SER A 38 15.01 -10.75 -9.64
C SER A 38 14.29 -9.46 -9.22
N TYR A 39 13.04 -9.57 -8.78
CA TYR A 39 12.22 -8.42 -8.42
C TYR A 39 11.10 -8.78 -7.46
N MET A 40 10.64 -7.80 -6.68
CA MET A 40 9.52 -7.97 -5.76
C MET A 40 8.17 -8.08 -6.51
N SER A 41 7.34 -9.03 -6.09
CA SER A 41 5.98 -9.29 -6.57
C SER A 41 5.07 -9.67 -5.41
N THR A 42 3.76 -9.64 -5.62
CA THR A 42 2.78 -10.26 -4.72
C THR A 42 2.87 -11.78 -4.82
N GLN A 43 2.76 -12.49 -3.70
CA GLN A 43 2.68 -13.95 -3.67
C GLN A 43 1.32 -14.43 -4.20
N GLU A 44 1.35 -15.37 -5.13
CA GLU A 44 0.14 -15.85 -5.83
C GLU A 44 -0.57 -17.00 -5.10
N ILE A 45 0.17 -17.79 -4.30
CA ILE A 45 -0.37 -18.97 -3.60
C ILE A 45 -1.37 -18.57 -2.50
N ASP A 46 -1.12 -17.44 -1.83
CA ASP A 46 -2.00 -16.86 -0.83
C ASP A 46 -2.45 -15.47 -1.33
N PRO A 47 -3.57 -15.40 -2.06
CA PRO A 47 -4.04 -14.15 -2.64
C PRO A 47 -4.24 -13.07 -1.58
N PRO A 48 -3.88 -11.81 -1.88
CA PRO A 48 -4.02 -10.73 -0.91
C PRO A 48 -5.50 -10.47 -0.60
N ILE A 49 -5.75 -10.11 0.65
CA ILE A 49 -7.07 -9.72 1.15
C ILE A 49 -7.29 -8.25 0.84
N PHE A 50 -8.36 -7.96 0.10
CA PHE A 50 -8.83 -6.61 -0.17
C PHE A 50 -9.94 -6.19 0.80
N ARG A 51 -9.88 -4.96 1.30
CA ARG A 51 -10.93 -4.35 2.14
C ARG A 51 -11.17 -2.90 1.75
N GLY A 52 -12.43 -2.53 1.59
CA GLY A 52 -12.83 -1.13 1.63
C GLY A 52 -12.97 -0.69 3.08
N ILE A 53 -12.21 0.33 3.49
CA ILE A 53 -12.26 0.90 4.84
C ILE A 53 -12.57 2.39 4.78
N ASN A 54 -12.90 2.98 5.92
CA ASN A 54 -13.03 4.43 6.08
C ASN A 54 -11.78 4.98 6.79
N VAL A 55 -11.10 5.93 6.16
CA VAL A 55 -9.98 6.68 6.75
C VAL A 55 -10.30 8.17 6.64
N LYS A 56 -10.33 8.86 7.79
CA LYS A 56 -10.67 10.29 7.88
C LYS A 56 -11.98 10.65 7.16
N GLY A 57 -13.02 9.82 7.32
CA GLY A 57 -14.34 10.04 6.73
C GLY A 57 -14.46 9.63 5.26
N LYS A 58 -13.35 9.29 4.58
CA LYS A 58 -13.31 8.96 3.15
C LYS A 58 -13.01 7.48 2.90
N PHE A 59 -13.41 6.98 1.74
CA PHE A 59 -13.09 5.62 1.31
C PHE A 59 -11.59 5.45 1.11
N ALA A 60 -11.05 4.33 1.60
CA ALA A 60 -9.72 3.86 1.30
C ALA A 60 -9.75 2.36 0.97
N ALA A 61 -8.94 1.96 0.00
CA ALA A 61 -8.71 0.55 -0.30
C ALA A 61 -7.50 0.07 0.50
N GLU A 62 -7.70 -0.97 1.30
CA GLU A 62 -6.65 -1.67 2.02
C GLU A 62 -6.39 -3.02 1.36
N ILE A 63 -5.11 -3.32 1.10
CA ILE A 63 -4.66 -4.63 0.61
C ILE A 63 -3.65 -5.18 1.60
N ARG A 64 -3.90 -6.38 2.11
CA ARG A 64 -2.98 -7.11 2.99
C ARG A 64 -2.60 -8.43 2.34
N GLY A 65 -1.32 -8.77 2.33
CA GLY A 65 -0.89 -10.02 1.73
C GLY A 65 0.58 -10.32 1.98
N LEU A 66 1.09 -11.27 1.24
CA LEU A 66 2.49 -11.65 1.23
C LEU A 66 3.16 -11.15 -0.06
N TRP A 67 4.37 -10.61 0.09
CA TRP A 67 5.25 -10.30 -1.02
C TRP A 67 6.34 -11.36 -1.10
N GLU A 68 6.83 -11.60 -2.30
CA GLU A 68 7.95 -12.48 -2.59
C GLU A 68 8.88 -11.82 -3.62
N VAL A 69 10.14 -12.24 -3.68
CA VAL A 69 11.05 -11.88 -4.77
C VAL A 69 11.05 -13.02 -5.78
N LYS A 70 10.60 -12.76 -7.00
CA LYS A 70 10.71 -13.75 -8.08
C LYS A 70 12.19 -13.95 -8.41
N GLY A 71 12.65 -15.20 -8.33
CA GLY A 71 14.07 -15.55 -8.51
C GLY A 71 14.89 -15.59 -7.21
N ASP A 72 14.25 -15.44 -6.06
CA ASP A 72 14.87 -15.58 -4.74
C ASP A 72 13.87 -16.22 -3.74
N MET A 73 14.31 -16.61 -2.54
CA MET A 73 13.47 -17.13 -1.46
C MET A 73 13.05 -16.04 -0.45
N MET A 74 13.26 -14.76 -0.79
CA MET A 74 12.88 -13.64 0.06
C MET A 74 11.38 -13.34 -0.02
N GLY A 75 10.80 -13.00 1.12
CA GLY A 75 9.39 -12.61 1.21
C GLY A 75 8.97 -12.16 2.61
N GLY A 76 7.74 -11.66 2.72
CA GLY A 76 7.19 -11.20 3.98
C GLY A 76 5.78 -10.60 3.84
N PRO A 77 5.19 -10.11 4.95
CA PRO A 77 3.90 -9.46 4.90
C PRO A 77 4.01 -8.03 4.38
N PHE A 78 2.95 -7.56 3.73
CA PHE A 78 2.73 -6.16 3.41
C PHE A 78 1.31 -5.70 3.75
N VAL A 79 1.17 -4.38 3.94
CA VAL A 79 -0.09 -3.66 4.04
C VAL A 79 0.01 -2.44 3.13
N SER A 80 -0.95 -2.31 2.23
CA SER A 80 -1.06 -1.21 1.29
C SER A 80 -2.37 -0.46 1.52
N LEU A 81 -2.29 0.87 1.58
CA LEU A 81 -3.42 1.77 1.71
C LEU A 81 -3.46 2.70 0.50
N THR A 82 -4.55 2.64 -0.25
CA THR A 82 -4.78 3.42 -1.46
C THR A 82 -5.96 4.37 -1.24
N ARG A 83 -5.75 5.66 -1.51
CA ARG A 83 -6.75 6.71 -1.36
C ARG A 83 -6.80 7.63 -2.58
N LEU A 84 -7.96 8.22 -2.84
CA LEU A 84 -8.14 9.22 -3.89
C LEU A 84 -7.84 10.61 -3.33
N ASP A 85 -6.86 11.29 -3.90
CA ASP A 85 -6.65 12.73 -3.73
C ASP A 85 -7.58 13.46 -4.71
N GLU A 86 -8.75 13.83 -4.22
CA GLU A 86 -9.83 14.47 -4.98
C GLU A 86 -9.42 15.87 -5.49
N VAL A 87 -8.54 16.57 -4.78
CA VAL A 87 -8.07 17.92 -5.16
C VAL A 87 -7.20 17.85 -6.41
N ASN A 88 -6.28 16.87 -6.46
CA ASN A 88 -5.35 16.73 -7.58
C ASN A 88 -5.77 15.65 -8.60
N GLN A 89 -6.92 15.00 -8.42
CA GLN A 89 -7.42 13.92 -9.28
C GLN A 89 -6.40 12.80 -9.51
N ARG A 90 -5.75 12.37 -8.43
CA ARG A 90 -4.74 11.30 -8.45
C ARG A 90 -5.00 10.28 -7.36
N VAL A 91 -4.56 9.06 -7.60
CA VAL A 91 -4.54 8.02 -6.59
C VAL A 91 -3.20 8.06 -5.88
N VAL A 92 -3.25 7.99 -4.55
CA VAL A 92 -2.09 7.91 -3.67
C VAL A 92 -2.09 6.54 -3.03
N THR A 93 -1.01 5.79 -3.21
CA THR A 93 -0.81 4.49 -2.54
C THR A 93 0.40 4.58 -1.63
N VAL A 94 0.21 4.20 -0.38
CA VAL A 94 1.27 4.05 0.63
C VAL A 94 1.31 2.58 1.00
N GLU A 95 2.49 1.98 0.95
CA GLU A 95 2.68 0.57 1.27
C GLU A 95 3.83 0.38 2.26
N ILE A 96 3.57 -0.49 3.23
CA ILE A 96 4.57 -0.98 4.17
C ILE A 96 4.72 -2.47 3.94
N PHE A 97 5.92 -2.88 3.55
CA PHE A 97 6.34 -4.26 3.51
C PHE A 97 7.45 -4.47 4.54
N ILE A 98 7.43 -5.62 5.19
CA ILE A 98 8.43 -5.97 6.21
C ILE A 98 9.35 -7.05 5.66
N TYR A 99 10.63 -6.72 5.61
CA TYR A 99 11.71 -7.68 5.44
C TYR A 99 12.44 -7.84 6.78
N ALA A 100 12.13 -8.92 7.50
CA ALA A 100 12.73 -9.21 8.79
C ALA A 100 12.80 -10.74 9.00
N PRO A 101 13.78 -11.44 8.40
CA PRO A 101 13.86 -12.90 8.47
C PRO A 101 14.07 -13.45 9.90
N GLU A 102 14.65 -12.66 10.81
CA GLU A 102 15.04 -13.09 12.16
C GLU A 102 14.15 -12.53 13.29
N GLU A 103 13.16 -11.68 12.99
CA GLU A 103 12.34 -11.00 14.01
C GLU A 103 10.84 -11.37 13.94
N ASP A 104 10.11 -11.14 15.03
CA ASP A 104 8.65 -11.27 15.05
C ASP A 104 8.00 -10.14 14.24
N LYS A 105 7.69 -10.46 12.98
CA LYS A 105 7.19 -9.54 11.94
C LYS A 105 5.88 -8.85 12.31
N ARG A 106 5.06 -9.43 13.21
CA ARG A 106 3.73 -8.89 13.57
C ARG A 106 3.85 -7.54 14.27
N ASN A 107 4.76 -7.42 15.23
CA ASN A 107 4.90 -6.20 16.02
C ASN A 107 5.47 -5.05 15.18
N LEU A 108 6.45 -5.36 14.31
CA LEU A 108 7.00 -4.39 13.36
C LEU A 108 5.93 -3.87 12.42
N LEU A 109 5.12 -4.75 11.83
CA LEU A 109 4.07 -4.35 10.91
C LEU A 109 3.05 -3.45 11.63
N ARG A 110 2.57 -3.85 12.81
CA ARG A 110 1.60 -3.07 13.60
C ARG A 110 2.12 -1.69 13.98
N HIS A 111 3.40 -1.57 14.33
CA HIS A 111 3.99 -0.28 14.67
C HIS A 111 4.00 0.68 13.47
N ASN A 112 4.37 0.14 12.30
CA ASN A 112 4.46 0.91 11.06
C ASN A 112 3.07 1.23 10.48
N GLU A 113 2.07 0.38 10.70
CA GLU A 113 0.68 0.60 10.26
C GLU A 113 0.07 1.91 10.79
N ALA A 114 0.47 2.39 11.97
CA ALA A 114 -0.01 3.67 12.48
C ALA A 114 0.28 4.84 11.52
N ALA A 115 1.43 4.81 10.82
CA ALA A 115 1.81 5.83 9.84
C ALA A 115 0.96 5.77 8.56
N LEU A 116 0.46 4.59 8.18
CA LEU A 116 -0.45 4.43 7.02
C LEU A 116 -1.76 5.16 7.27
N TYR A 117 -2.37 4.94 8.44
CA TYR A 117 -3.69 5.49 8.75
C TYR A 117 -3.67 6.97 9.16
N SER A 118 -2.50 7.51 9.48
CA SER A 118 -2.31 8.95 9.72
C SER A 118 -2.04 9.76 8.46
N LEU A 119 -2.05 9.15 7.26
CA LEU A 119 -1.88 9.86 6.01
C LEU A 119 -2.92 10.98 5.87
N GLU A 120 -2.48 12.18 5.50
CA GLU A 120 -3.35 13.31 5.18
C GLU A 120 -3.18 13.70 3.72
N LEU A 121 -4.31 13.87 3.05
CA LEU A 121 -4.35 14.32 1.66
C LEU A 121 -4.71 15.82 1.61
N PRO A 122 -4.38 16.52 0.51
CA PRO A 122 -4.80 17.89 0.31
C PRO A 122 -6.31 18.08 0.56
N GLY A 123 -6.66 19.11 1.33
CA GLY A 123 -8.03 19.36 1.79
C GLY A 123 -8.39 18.73 3.14
N GLU A 124 -7.50 17.96 3.76
CA GLU A 124 -7.74 17.34 5.09
C GLU A 124 -6.99 18.04 6.23
N PHE A 125 -6.07 18.96 5.90
CA PHE A 125 -5.20 19.65 6.86
C PHE A 125 -5.90 20.72 7.74
N GLU A 126 -7.16 21.07 7.46
CA GLU A 126 -7.86 22.17 8.15
C GLU A 126 -9.04 21.72 9.04
N LEU A 127 -9.42 20.43 9.02
CA LEU A 127 -10.62 19.93 9.70
C LEU A 127 -10.45 19.72 11.22
N GLU A 128 -9.22 19.64 11.74
CA GLU A 128 -8.98 19.35 13.16
C GLU A 128 -9.11 20.59 14.08
N THR A 129 -9.23 21.79 13.51
CA THR A 129 -9.23 23.06 14.28
C THR A 129 -10.61 23.54 14.74
N GLU A 130 -11.71 23.01 14.19
CA GLU A 130 -13.07 23.54 14.44
C GLU A 130 -13.89 22.74 15.46
N GLU A 131 -13.52 21.50 15.80
CA GLU A 131 -14.26 20.67 16.77
C GLU A 131 -13.90 20.92 18.25
N GLN A 132 -13.09 21.93 18.55
CA GLN A 132 -12.68 22.29 19.93
C GLN A 132 -13.19 23.65 20.44
N LYS A 133 -14.25 24.22 19.83
CA LYS A 133 -14.88 25.45 20.32
C LYS A 133 -16.29 25.25 20.89
#